data_AF-A0A8B7XLW8-F1
#
_entry.id   AF-A0A8B7XLW8-F1
#
_cell.length_a   1.000
_cell.length_b   1.000
_cell.length_c   1.000
_cell.angle_alpha   90.00
_cell.angle_beta   90.00
_cell.angle_gamma   90.00
#
_symmetry.space_group_name_H-M   'P 1'
#
loop_
_entity.id
_entity.type
_entity.pdbx_description
1 polymer ?
#
loop_
_entity_poly.entity_id
_entity_poly.type
_entity_poly.pdbx_seq_one_letter_code
_entity_poly.pdbx_strand_id
1 'polypeptide(L)'
;MRECISVHIGQAGVQMGNACWELYCLEHGIQPDGKMPSDTSHGQCTDSFNTFFSETGAGQHVPRAIFVDLEPTVIDEVRNGPYRQLFHPEQMITGKEDAANNYARGHYTVGKDHIDQVQDRIRKLTEMCSGLQGFLFFHSFGGGTGSGFTSLLMERLSIEYGKKSKLEFSIYPAPQMSSAVVEPYNSILTTHVTLEHSDCAFMVDNEAIYEICRRNLNIERPTYSNLNRLIAQIVSSITASLRFDGALNVDLNEFQTNLVPYPRIHFPLVTYAPIVSKEKAFHEKFSVGEITNACFEPVNQMVKCDISQGKYMACCLLYRGDVVPKDVSRSITTIKTKRTIQFVDWCPTGFKVGINNQPPTVVPGGDLAKVQRAVCMLSNTTAIAEAWARLDHKFDQMYAKRAFVHWYVGEGMEEGEFSEARDDLAALEKDYEEVGADSLPEDSEGVNEEY
;
A
#
# COMPACT_ATOMS: atom_id res chain seq x y z
N MET A 1 14.59 9.23 -17.00
CA MET A 1 14.33 8.01 -16.21
C MET A 1 12.99 8.18 -15.52
N ARG A 2 12.52 7.18 -14.79
CA ARG A 2 11.19 7.15 -14.16
C ARG A 2 11.36 7.06 -12.64
N GLU A 3 11.91 8.10 -12.05
CA GLU A 3 12.27 8.08 -10.63
C GLU A 3 11.04 8.14 -9.72
N CYS A 4 11.08 7.40 -8.61
CA CYS A 4 10.05 7.38 -7.57
C CYS A 4 10.68 7.71 -6.22
N ILE A 5 10.02 8.53 -5.41
CA ILE A 5 10.46 8.86 -4.05
C ILE A 5 9.56 8.15 -3.06
N SER A 6 10.14 7.37 -2.15
CA SER A 6 9.40 6.71 -1.08
C SER A 6 9.48 7.52 0.20
N VAL A 7 8.33 7.85 0.80
CA VAL A 7 8.22 8.58 2.06
C VAL A 7 7.61 7.67 3.11
N HIS A 8 8.36 7.41 4.18
CA HIS A 8 8.00 6.49 5.26
C HIS A 8 7.70 7.31 6.52
N ILE A 9 6.46 7.25 7.01
CA ILE A 9 5.95 8.15 8.04
C ILE A 9 5.50 7.38 9.28
N GLY A 10 6.05 7.77 10.43
CA GLY A 10 5.79 7.17 11.75
C GLY A 10 6.35 5.76 11.89
N GLN A 11 6.24 5.21 13.10
CA GLN A 11 6.77 3.88 13.45
C GLN A 11 6.42 2.79 12.43
N ALA A 12 5.14 2.67 12.08
CA ALA A 12 4.64 1.68 11.14
C ALA A 12 5.27 1.82 9.74
N GLY A 13 5.28 3.04 9.20
CA GLY A 13 5.87 3.35 7.91
C GLY A 13 7.37 3.08 7.88
N VAL A 14 8.11 3.51 8.91
CA VAL A 14 9.57 3.32 9.03
C VAL A 14 9.93 1.84 9.11
N GLN A 15 9.23 1.05 9.93
CA GLN A 15 9.51 -0.38 10.07
C GLN A 15 9.17 -1.17 8.79
N MET A 16 8.06 -0.84 8.13
CA MET A 16 7.73 -1.39 6.81
C MET A 16 8.77 -1.00 5.76
N GLY A 17 9.18 0.27 5.75
CA GLY A 17 10.21 0.79 4.86
C GLY A 17 11.52 0.05 5.00
N ASN A 18 11.97 -0.19 6.24
CA ASN A 18 13.21 -0.94 6.50
C ASN A 18 13.15 -2.36 5.89
N ALA A 19 12.04 -3.08 6.07
CA ALA A 19 11.84 -4.40 5.47
C ALA A 19 11.75 -4.35 3.93
N CYS A 20 11.13 -3.31 3.36
CA CYS A 20 11.04 -3.11 1.92
C CYS A 20 12.42 -2.84 1.30
N TRP A 21 13.21 -1.94 1.89
CA TRP A 21 14.54 -1.60 1.39
C TRP A 21 15.55 -2.73 1.58
N GLU A 22 15.46 -3.50 2.67
CA GLU A 22 16.22 -4.76 2.83
C GLU A 22 15.96 -5.69 1.63
N LEU A 23 14.67 -5.89 1.29
CA LEU A 23 14.29 -6.73 0.17
C LEU A 23 14.74 -6.16 -1.19
N TYR A 24 14.61 -4.85 -1.42
CA TYR A 24 15.09 -4.21 -2.65
C TYR A 24 16.60 -4.38 -2.82
N CYS A 25 17.38 -4.22 -1.74
CA CYS A 25 18.81 -4.44 -1.81
C CYS A 25 19.14 -5.89 -2.20
N LEU A 26 18.44 -6.87 -1.62
CA LEU A 26 18.64 -8.29 -1.95
C LEU A 26 18.23 -8.62 -3.39
N GLU A 27 17.16 -8.02 -3.90
CA GLU A 27 16.70 -8.23 -5.26
C GLU A 27 17.65 -7.65 -6.31
N HIS A 28 18.27 -6.51 -6.01
CA HIS A 28 19.23 -5.85 -6.90
C HIS A 28 20.70 -6.25 -6.63
N GLY A 29 20.97 -7.06 -5.60
CA GLY A 29 22.33 -7.46 -5.24
C GLY A 29 23.17 -6.32 -4.63
N ILE A 30 22.52 -5.30 -4.07
CA ILE A 30 23.17 -4.18 -3.38
C ILE A 30 23.52 -4.61 -1.97
N GLN A 31 24.77 -4.40 -1.57
CA GLN A 31 25.24 -4.70 -0.23
C GLN A 31 24.74 -3.66 0.78
N PRO A 32 24.73 -3.97 2.10
CA PRO A 32 24.28 -3.01 3.12
C PRO A 32 25.11 -1.71 3.20
N ASP A 33 26.32 -1.70 2.64
CA ASP A 33 27.16 -0.50 2.49
C ASP A 33 26.80 0.35 1.27
N GLY A 34 25.81 -0.07 0.48
CA GLY A 34 25.35 0.58 -0.74
C GLY A 34 26.18 0.26 -1.98
N LYS A 35 27.18 -0.62 -1.90
CA LYS A 35 27.98 -1.01 -3.07
C LYS A 35 27.35 -2.18 -3.82
N MET A 36 27.51 -2.17 -5.13
CA MET A 36 27.09 -3.26 -6.01
C MET A 36 28.33 -3.89 -6.68
N PRO A 37 28.80 -5.06 -6.22
CA PRO A 37 30.00 -5.70 -6.79
C PRO A 37 29.82 -6.16 -8.24
N SER A 38 28.58 -6.34 -8.69
CA SER A 38 28.22 -6.76 -10.03
C SER A 38 28.17 -5.61 -11.04
N ASP A 39 28.21 -4.36 -10.60
CA ASP A 39 28.16 -3.21 -11.50
C ASP A 39 29.59 -2.83 -11.95
N THR A 40 30.01 -3.39 -13.08
CA THR A 40 31.27 -3.03 -13.75
C THR A 40 31.18 -1.76 -14.59
N SER A 41 30.02 -1.10 -14.62
CA SER A 41 29.69 0.03 -15.50
C SER A 41 29.64 1.35 -14.72
N HIS A 42 30.80 1.83 -14.28
CA HIS A 42 30.91 3.20 -13.76
C HIS A 42 30.41 4.22 -14.81
N GLY A 43 29.25 4.83 -14.56
CA GLY A 43 28.72 5.96 -15.34
C GLY A 43 28.08 5.63 -16.69
N GLN A 44 27.82 4.35 -17.00
CA GLN A 44 27.05 3.96 -18.19
C GLN A 44 26.18 2.73 -17.89
N CYS A 45 25.09 2.89 -17.14
CA CYS A 45 24.02 1.91 -17.20
C CYS A 45 22.64 2.56 -17.04
N THR A 46 21.88 2.52 -18.13
CA THR A 46 20.43 2.76 -18.19
C THR A 46 19.69 1.63 -17.49
N ASP A 47 20.05 1.32 -16.25
CA ASP A 47 19.46 0.21 -15.51
C ASP A 47 18.17 0.64 -14.82
N SER A 48 17.15 -0.21 -14.93
CA SER A 48 15.80 0.03 -14.42
C SER A 48 15.72 0.25 -12.90
N PHE A 49 16.78 -0.05 -12.14
CA PHE A 49 16.81 0.16 -10.69
C PHE A 49 17.20 1.58 -10.26
N ASN A 50 17.75 2.41 -11.17
CA ASN A 50 18.00 3.84 -10.92
C ASN A 50 16.71 4.65 -10.67
N THR A 51 15.55 4.04 -10.89
CA THR A 51 14.24 4.58 -10.52
C THR A 51 14.10 4.75 -9.00
N PHE A 52 14.67 3.85 -8.20
CA PHE A 52 14.60 3.86 -6.73
C PHE A 52 15.91 4.22 -6.04
N PHE A 53 17.05 4.09 -6.73
CA PHE A 53 18.36 4.42 -6.20
C PHE A 53 18.99 5.62 -6.93
N SER A 54 19.77 6.42 -6.23
CA SER A 54 20.69 7.40 -6.81
C SER A 54 22.11 6.89 -6.69
N GLU A 55 22.90 7.02 -7.75
CA GLU A 55 24.32 6.66 -7.74
C GLU A 55 25.15 7.87 -7.31
N THR A 56 26.06 7.65 -6.36
CA THR A 56 27.07 8.64 -5.98
C THR A 56 28.36 8.40 -6.75
N GLY A 57 29.21 9.42 -6.90
CA GLY A 57 30.49 9.29 -7.59
C GLY A 57 31.49 8.29 -6.98
N ALA A 58 31.19 7.75 -5.79
CA ALA A 58 31.96 6.69 -5.13
C ALA A 58 31.46 5.27 -5.46
N GLY A 59 30.48 5.12 -6.38
CA GLY A 59 29.84 3.85 -6.71
C GLY A 59 28.93 3.32 -5.60
N GLN A 60 28.44 4.22 -4.72
CA GLN A 60 27.46 3.89 -3.69
C GLN A 60 26.06 4.25 -4.19
N HIS A 61 25.15 3.29 -4.13
CA HIS A 61 23.74 3.45 -4.46
C HIS A 61 22.95 3.83 -3.20
N VAL A 62 22.39 5.03 -3.19
CA VAL A 62 21.63 5.59 -2.08
C VAL A 62 20.13 5.51 -2.42
N PRO A 63 19.27 4.97 -1.54
CA PRO A 63 17.83 4.97 -1.73
C PRO A 63 17.24 6.37 -1.88
N ARG A 64 16.27 6.51 -2.79
CA ARG A 64 15.38 7.68 -2.89
C ARG A 64 14.26 7.55 -1.86
N ALA A 65 14.66 7.50 -0.60
CA ALA A 65 13.78 7.31 0.56
C ALA A 65 13.89 8.50 1.51
N ILE A 66 12.79 8.84 2.16
CA ILE A 66 12.78 9.73 3.32
C ILE A 66 12.06 9.01 4.44
N PHE A 67 12.67 9.02 5.63
CA PHE A 67 12.08 8.49 6.85
C PHE A 67 11.77 9.66 7.76
N VAL A 68 10.51 9.76 8.17
CA VAL A 68 10.03 10.81 9.06
C VAL A 68 9.33 10.17 10.23
N ASP A 69 9.76 10.52 11.43
CA ASP A 69 9.04 10.19 12.66
C ASP A 69 9.17 11.35 13.64
N LEU A 70 8.12 11.59 14.41
CA LEU A 70 8.11 12.63 15.44
C LEU A 70 8.83 12.14 16.71
N GLU A 71 9.06 10.83 16.82
CA GLU A 71 9.89 10.20 17.84
C GLU A 71 11.21 9.66 17.25
N PRO A 72 12.35 9.77 17.95
CA PRO A 72 13.62 9.28 17.42
C PRO A 72 13.80 7.74 17.49
N THR A 73 13.08 7.03 18.37
CA THR A 73 13.35 5.64 18.74
C THR A 73 13.45 4.70 17.54
N VAL A 74 12.47 4.73 16.64
CA VAL A 74 12.38 3.80 15.51
C VAL A 74 13.40 4.13 14.42
N ILE A 75 13.66 5.43 14.19
CA ILE A 75 14.67 5.86 13.23
C ILE A 75 16.08 5.59 13.76
N ASP A 76 16.31 5.68 15.07
CA ASP A 76 17.59 5.34 15.67
C ASP A 76 17.91 3.84 15.56
N GLU A 77 16.89 2.97 15.51
CA GLU A 77 17.08 1.55 15.14
C GLU A 77 17.59 1.41 13.70
N VAL A 78 17.09 2.22 12.76
CA VAL A 78 17.57 2.23 11.36
C VAL A 78 19.00 2.78 11.30
N ARG A 79 19.32 3.84 12.05
CA ARG A 79 20.66 4.44 12.13
C ARG A 79 21.71 3.49 12.75
N ASN A 80 21.29 2.61 13.65
CA ASN A 80 22.17 1.63 14.28
C ASN A 80 22.07 0.23 13.65
N GLY A 81 21.18 0.07 12.67
CA GLY A 81 20.89 -1.18 12.00
C GLY A 81 21.96 -1.62 10.99
N PRO A 82 21.74 -2.79 10.35
CA PRO A 82 22.67 -3.32 9.35
C PRO A 82 22.81 -2.39 8.13
N TYR A 83 21.76 -1.65 7.78
CA TYR A 83 21.69 -0.73 6.63
C TYR A 83 22.03 0.73 6.99
N ARG A 84 22.72 0.98 8.11
CA ARG A 84 23.05 2.34 8.56
C ARG A 84 23.83 3.19 7.56
N GLN A 85 24.61 2.55 6.68
CA GLN A 85 25.43 3.24 5.67
C GLN A 85 24.67 3.49 4.36
N LEU A 86 23.52 2.83 4.18
CA LEU A 86 22.76 2.87 2.94
C LEU A 86 22.02 4.21 2.77
N PHE A 87 21.41 4.71 3.84
CA PHE A 87 20.59 5.92 3.81
C PHE A 87 21.43 7.18 4.08
N HIS A 88 21.09 8.28 3.40
CA HIS A 88 21.73 9.55 3.69
C HIS A 88 21.23 10.05 5.06
N PRO A 89 22.10 10.48 5.99
CA PRO A 89 21.67 10.91 7.33
C PRO A 89 20.62 12.02 7.32
N GLU A 90 20.66 12.89 6.31
CA GLU A 90 19.71 13.99 6.14
C GLU A 90 18.31 13.55 5.65
N GLN A 91 18.17 12.32 5.15
CA GLN A 91 16.88 11.73 4.76
C GLN A 91 16.15 11.12 5.98
N MET A 92 16.81 11.03 7.13
CA MET A 92 16.25 10.48 8.37
C MET A 92 15.91 11.62 9.33
N ILE A 93 14.66 12.08 9.28
CA ILE A 93 14.15 13.23 10.02
C ILE A 93 13.43 12.73 11.27
N THR A 94 13.91 13.16 12.43
CA THR A 94 13.38 12.78 13.74
C THR A 94 12.94 14.01 14.51
N GLY A 95 11.74 13.96 15.08
CA GLY A 95 11.28 14.91 16.08
C GLY A 95 11.81 14.60 17.48
N LYS A 96 11.36 15.39 18.46
CA LYS A 96 11.64 15.18 19.89
C LYS A 96 10.42 14.71 20.68
N GLU A 97 9.22 15.04 20.19
CA GLU A 97 7.96 14.77 20.85
C GLU A 97 7.08 13.98 19.89
N ASP A 98 6.54 12.85 20.36
CA ASP A 98 5.59 12.06 19.58
C ASP A 98 4.20 12.74 19.52
N ALA A 99 3.41 12.36 18.52
CA ALA A 99 2.00 12.68 18.42
C ALA A 99 1.12 11.92 19.43
N ALA A 100 1.65 10.95 20.18
CA ALA A 100 0.96 10.23 21.26
C ALA A 100 -0.39 9.63 20.84
N ASN A 101 -0.44 9.04 19.64
CA ASN A 101 -1.65 8.50 19.00
C ASN A 101 -2.78 9.52 18.79
N ASN A 102 -2.46 10.81 18.69
CA ASN A 102 -3.43 11.87 18.42
C ASN A 102 -3.20 12.50 17.04
N TYR A 103 -4.18 12.36 16.14
CA TYR A 103 -4.17 13.00 14.81
C TYR A 103 -3.91 14.51 14.89
N ALA A 104 -4.58 15.21 15.82
CA ALA A 104 -4.48 16.66 15.91
C ALA A 104 -3.06 17.12 16.25
N ARG A 105 -2.30 16.34 17.05
CA ARG A 105 -0.88 16.63 17.31
C ARG A 105 -0.03 16.49 16.06
N GLY A 106 -0.25 15.40 15.32
CA GLY A 106 0.46 15.12 14.08
C GLY A 106 0.15 16.13 12.96
N HIS A 107 -1.05 16.71 12.94
CA HIS A 107 -1.50 17.62 11.89
C HIS A 107 -1.34 19.11 12.25
N TYR A 108 -1.76 19.51 13.46
CA TYR A 108 -1.91 20.92 13.83
C TYR A 108 -0.79 21.49 14.70
N THR A 109 -0.22 20.72 15.63
CA THR A 109 0.78 21.23 16.60
C THR A 109 2.18 20.79 16.22
N VAL A 110 2.58 19.59 16.64
CA VAL A 110 3.95 19.07 16.47
C VAL A 110 4.31 18.91 14.99
N GLY A 111 3.36 18.49 14.15
CA GLY A 111 3.61 18.29 12.72
C GLY A 111 4.01 19.55 11.97
N LYS A 112 3.46 20.71 12.36
CA LYS A 112 3.76 22.00 11.69
C LYS A 112 5.19 22.45 11.91
N ASP A 113 5.81 22.08 13.02
CA ASP A 113 7.20 22.46 13.29
C ASP A 113 8.19 21.69 12.40
N HIS A 114 7.80 20.48 11.96
CA HIS A 114 8.66 19.58 11.18
C HIS A 114 8.36 19.56 9.67
N ILE A 115 7.18 20.04 9.24
CA ILE A 115 6.74 19.95 7.85
C ILE A 115 7.68 20.66 6.87
N ASP A 116 8.16 21.86 7.21
CA ASP A 116 9.04 22.65 6.34
C ASP A 116 10.39 21.94 6.11
N GLN A 117 10.91 21.28 7.16
CA GLN A 117 12.13 20.49 7.07
C GLN A 117 11.95 19.30 6.13
N VAL A 118 10.82 18.58 6.24
CA VAL A 118 10.51 17.42 5.40
C VAL A 118 10.33 17.84 3.94
N GLN A 119 9.61 18.93 3.69
CA GLN A 119 9.42 19.47 2.35
C GLN A 119 10.74 19.87 1.69
N ASP A 120 11.64 20.56 2.41
CA ASP A 120 12.96 20.93 1.86
C ASP A 120 13.78 19.69 1.46
N ARG A 121 13.68 18.60 2.23
CA ARG A 121 14.34 17.33 1.88
C ARG A 121 13.68 16.64 0.68
N ILE A 122 12.35 16.63 0.59
CA ILE A 122 11.63 16.12 -0.59
C ILE A 122 12.01 16.92 -1.83
N ARG A 123 12.10 18.25 -1.73
CA ARG A 123 12.50 19.14 -2.81
C ARG A 123 13.90 18.81 -3.32
N LYS A 124 14.88 18.68 -2.42
CA LYS A 124 16.25 18.28 -2.77
C LYS A 124 16.30 16.95 -3.51
N LEU A 125 15.56 15.93 -3.07
CA LEU A 125 15.51 14.65 -3.78
C LEU A 125 14.81 14.76 -5.14
N THR A 126 13.78 15.61 -5.24
CA THR A 126 13.06 15.86 -6.49
C THR A 126 13.94 16.58 -7.50
N GLU A 127 14.74 17.56 -7.08
CA GLU A 127 15.72 18.26 -7.93
C GLU A 127 16.83 17.33 -8.45
N MET A 128 17.16 16.28 -7.70
CA MET A 128 18.09 15.21 -8.14
C MET A 128 17.46 14.23 -9.13
N CYS A 129 16.15 14.33 -9.42
CA CYS A 129 15.47 13.43 -10.36
C CYS A 129 15.37 14.07 -11.75
N SER A 130 15.67 13.29 -12.79
CA SER A 130 15.50 13.72 -14.19
C SER A 130 14.04 13.72 -14.64
N GLY A 131 13.23 12.80 -14.10
CA GLY A 131 11.82 12.64 -14.44
C GLY A 131 11.04 11.94 -13.33
N LEU A 132 10.77 12.66 -12.24
CA LEU A 132 9.94 12.17 -11.13
C LEU A 132 8.56 11.72 -11.64
N GLN A 133 8.21 10.46 -11.42
CA GLN A 133 6.86 9.93 -11.68
C GLN A 133 5.90 10.30 -10.56
N GLY A 134 6.31 10.04 -9.32
CA GLY A 134 5.43 10.20 -8.17
C GLY A 134 6.07 9.85 -6.83
N PHE A 135 5.22 9.85 -5.81
CA PHE A 135 5.56 9.57 -4.42
C PHE A 135 4.85 8.29 -3.95
N LEU A 136 5.57 7.48 -3.16
CA LEU A 136 5.03 6.32 -2.47
C LEU A 136 5.02 6.60 -0.97
N PHE A 137 3.85 6.73 -0.36
CA PHE A 137 3.71 6.96 1.07
C PHE A 137 3.49 5.65 1.80
N PHE A 138 4.20 5.46 2.91
CA PHE A 138 4.04 4.32 3.80
C PHE A 138 3.68 4.85 5.18
N HIS A 139 2.48 4.53 5.66
CA HIS A 139 1.98 5.07 6.91
C HIS A 139 0.92 4.14 7.53
N SER A 140 0.51 4.44 8.77
CA SER A 140 -0.62 3.77 9.44
C SER A 140 -1.78 4.73 9.64
N PHE A 141 -3.01 4.25 9.52
CA PHE A 141 -4.19 5.04 9.87
C PHE A 141 -4.36 5.21 11.39
N GLY A 142 -3.88 4.25 12.19
CA GLY A 142 -4.08 4.26 13.64
C GLY A 142 -3.17 5.21 14.42
N GLY A 143 -1.91 5.40 13.99
CA GLY A 143 -0.93 6.21 14.72
C GLY A 143 -1.11 7.72 14.52
N GLY A 144 -0.78 8.53 15.53
CA GLY A 144 -0.93 10.01 15.45
C GLY A 144 -0.05 10.66 14.38
N THR A 145 1.22 10.23 14.30
CA THR A 145 2.15 10.66 13.24
C THR A 145 1.75 10.11 11.88
N GLY A 146 1.46 8.81 11.80
CA GLY A 146 1.09 8.14 10.55
C GLY A 146 -0.23 8.64 9.94
N SER A 147 -1.14 9.15 10.75
CA SER A 147 -2.41 9.75 10.29
C SER A 147 -2.23 11.25 10.06
N GLY A 148 -2.03 12.02 11.13
CA GLY A 148 -2.02 13.49 11.10
C GLY A 148 -0.91 14.10 10.26
N PHE A 149 0.33 13.63 10.44
CA PHE A 149 1.46 14.19 9.70
C PHE A 149 1.40 13.81 8.22
N THR A 150 0.91 12.60 7.90
CA THR A 150 0.69 12.18 6.52
C THR A 150 -0.34 13.05 5.81
N SER A 151 -1.50 13.29 6.44
CA SER A 151 -2.53 14.18 5.90
C SER A 151 -1.99 15.58 5.63
N LEU A 152 -1.25 16.16 6.59
CA LEU A 152 -0.61 17.48 6.41
C LEU A 152 0.40 17.47 5.25
N LEU A 153 1.21 16.41 5.12
CA LEU A 153 2.20 16.31 4.06
C LEU A 153 1.56 16.15 2.68
N MET A 154 0.48 15.38 2.58
CA MET A 154 -0.26 15.14 1.34
C MET A 154 -0.92 16.41 0.80
N GLU A 155 -1.53 17.23 1.66
CA GLU A 155 -2.05 18.56 1.30
C GLU A 155 -0.96 19.43 0.67
N ARG A 156 0.19 19.52 1.34
CA ARG A 156 1.29 20.37 0.92
C ARG A 156 1.94 19.90 -0.38
N LEU A 157 2.13 18.59 -0.53
CA LEU A 157 2.67 18.01 -1.75
C LEU A 157 1.69 18.10 -2.92
N SER A 158 0.38 18.13 -2.66
CA SER A 158 -0.61 18.39 -3.71
C SER A 158 -0.55 19.82 -4.23
N ILE A 159 -0.21 20.79 -3.37
CA ILE A 159 0.02 22.19 -3.78
C ILE A 159 1.30 22.31 -4.62
N GLU A 160 2.42 21.73 -4.18
CA GLU A 160 3.72 21.88 -4.87
C GLU A 160 3.86 20.96 -6.11
N TYR A 161 3.33 19.73 -6.02
CA TYR A 161 3.50 18.66 -7.01
C TYR A 161 2.16 18.07 -7.47
N GLY A 162 1.14 18.89 -7.70
CA GLY A 162 -0.22 18.44 -8.04
C GLY A 162 -0.36 17.52 -9.27
N LYS A 163 0.59 17.57 -10.22
CA LYS A 163 0.59 16.70 -11.42
C LYS A 163 1.25 15.33 -11.21
N LYS A 164 1.89 15.09 -10.06
CA LYS A 164 2.63 13.86 -9.77
C LYS A 164 1.75 12.88 -9.04
N SER A 165 1.86 11.60 -9.39
CA SER A 165 1.07 10.55 -8.74
C SER A 165 1.49 10.35 -7.30
N LYS A 166 0.52 10.11 -6.42
CA LYS A 166 0.72 9.83 -5.00
C LYS A 166 0.03 8.51 -4.69
N LEU A 167 0.82 7.48 -4.39
CA LEU A 167 0.31 6.17 -3.98
C LEU A 167 0.56 5.97 -2.50
N GLU A 168 -0.41 5.39 -1.81
CA GLU A 168 -0.32 5.12 -0.38
C GLU A 168 -0.30 3.62 -0.10
N PHE A 169 0.51 3.22 0.87
CA PHE A 169 0.48 1.91 1.52
C PHE A 169 0.08 2.16 2.98
N SER A 170 -1.21 1.97 3.24
CA SER A 170 -1.82 2.37 4.50
C SER A 170 -2.15 1.15 5.33
N ILE A 171 -1.55 1.07 6.53
CA ILE A 171 -1.90 0.02 7.49
C ILE A 171 -3.25 0.33 8.10
N TYR A 172 -4.20 -0.56 7.86
CA TYR A 172 -5.53 -0.54 8.43
C TYR A 172 -5.50 -1.11 9.87
N PRO A 173 -6.14 -0.43 10.85
CA PRO A 173 -6.09 -0.82 12.25
C PRO A 173 -6.90 -2.09 12.52
N ALA A 174 -6.29 -3.04 13.22
CA ALA A 174 -6.92 -4.29 13.62
C ALA A 174 -7.27 -4.26 15.12
N PRO A 175 -8.53 -4.46 15.54
CA PRO A 175 -8.93 -4.37 16.94
C PRO A 175 -8.21 -5.35 17.88
N GLN A 176 -7.74 -6.50 17.38
CA GLN A 176 -7.01 -7.48 18.19
C GLN A 176 -5.53 -7.12 18.41
N MET A 177 -4.96 -6.26 17.54
CA MET A 177 -3.55 -5.86 17.58
C MET A 177 -3.35 -4.38 17.87
N SER A 178 -4.44 -3.65 17.99
CA SER A 178 -4.49 -2.20 18.24
C SER A 178 -3.83 -1.86 19.57
N SER A 179 -2.88 -0.93 19.53
CA SER A 179 -2.23 -0.41 20.74
C SER A 179 -2.94 0.83 21.27
N ALA A 180 -3.79 1.46 20.46
CA ALA A 180 -4.48 2.70 20.82
C ALA A 180 -6.01 2.60 20.65
N VAL A 181 -6.73 3.03 21.68
CA VAL A 181 -8.20 3.02 21.70
C VAL A 181 -8.79 4.02 20.68
N VAL A 182 -8.04 5.07 20.35
CA VAL A 182 -8.48 6.18 19.49
C VAL A 182 -8.13 5.98 17.99
N GLU A 183 -7.63 4.81 17.61
CA GLU A 183 -7.32 4.51 16.20
C GLU A 183 -8.48 4.76 15.22
N PRO A 184 -9.76 4.46 15.54
CA PRO A 184 -10.87 4.77 14.63
C PRO A 184 -11.00 6.26 14.34
N TYR A 185 -10.78 7.15 15.33
CA TYR A 185 -10.80 8.60 15.10
C TYR A 185 -9.70 9.03 14.14
N ASN A 186 -8.47 8.58 14.41
CA ASN A 186 -7.32 8.93 13.57
C ASN A 186 -7.52 8.44 12.12
N SER A 187 -8.15 7.27 11.96
CA SER A 187 -8.38 6.65 10.67
C SER A 187 -9.46 7.37 9.84
N ILE A 188 -10.56 7.81 10.45
CA ILE A 188 -11.57 8.63 9.75
C ILE A 188 -10.97 9.97 9.33
N LEU A 189 -10.31 10.67 10.27
CA LEU A 189 -9.77 12.00 10.03
C LEU A 189 -8.70 12.00 8.94
N THR A 190 -7.79 11.03 8.95
CA THR A 190 -6.75 10.95 7.92
C THR A 190 -7.35 10.61 6.57
N THR A 191 -8.29 9.66 6.50
CA THR A 191 -8.95 9.26 5.25
C THR A 191 -9.68 10.44 4.64
N HIS A 192 -10.43 11.21 5.42
CA HIS A 192 -11.16 12.39 4.95
C HIS A 192 -10.23 13.38 4.23
N VAL A 193 -9.10 13.74 4.85
CA VAL A 193 -8.16 14.70 4.26
C VAL A 193 -7.37 14.09 3.09
N THR A 194 -6.95 12.83 3.18
CA THR A 194 -6.16 12.22 2.11
C THR A 194 -6.99 11.81 0.89
N LEU A 195 -8.31 11.69 1.01
CA LEU A 195 -9.20 11.27 -0.08
C LEU A 195 -9.13 12.17 -1.32
N GLU A 196 -8.90 13.48 -1.15
CA GLU A 196 -8.76 14.41 -2.28
C GLU A 196 -7.34 14.48 -2.84
N HIS A 197 -6.37 13.94 -2.10
CA HIS A 197 -4.94 14.10 -2.38
C HIS A 197 -4.26 12.80 -2.81
N SER A 198 -4.84 11.64 -2.51
CA SER A 198 -4.31 10.34 -2.90
C SER A 198 -4.86 9.90 -4.25
N ASP A 199 -4.01 9.38 -5.14
CA ASP A 199 -4.46 8.85 -6.43
C ASP A 199 -4.87 7.38 -6.31
N CYS A 200 -4.25 6.62 -5.40
CA CYS A 200 -4.56 5.22 -5.13
C CYS A 200 -3.92 4.76 -3.81
N ALA A 201 -4.72 4.17 -2.94
CA ALA A 201 -4.32 3.76 -1.59
C ALA A 201 -4.50 2.25 -1.40
N PHE A 202 -3.38 1.54 -1.24
CA PHE A 202 -3.36 0.11 -0.93
C PHE A 202 -3.55 -0.09 0.56
N MET A 203 -4.73 -0.58 0.94
CA MET A 203 -5.04 -0.91 2.32
C MET A 203 -4.45 -2.26 2.70
N VAL A 204 -3.85 -2.30 3.88
CA VAL A 204 -3.19 -3.49 4.42
C VAL A 204 -3.70 -3.74 5.85
N ASP A 205 -4.49 -4.78 6.04
CA ASP A 205 -5.07 -5.14 7.35
C ASP A 205 -4.11 -6.02 8.15
N ASN A 206 -3.72 -5.53 9.33
CA ASN A 206 -2.88 -6.27 10.26
C ASN A 206 -3.53 -7.60 10.70
N GLU A 207 -4.86 -7.67 10.83
CA GLU A 207 -5.56 -8.89 11.26
C GLU A 207 -5.46 -9.97 10.19
N ALA A 208 -5.68 -9.60 8.93
CA ALA A 208 -5.59 -10.51 7.79
C ALA A 208 -4.17 -11.09 7.66
N ILE A 209 -3.15 -10.24 7.73
CA ILE A 209 -1.74 -10.68 7.66
C ILE A 209 -1.38 -11.57 8.84
N TYR A 210 -1.89 -11.26 10.05
CA TYR A 210 -1.66 -12.08 11.23
C TYR A 210 -2.22 -13.50 11.05
N GLU A 211 -3.46 -13.61 10.56
CA GLU A 211 -4.09 -14.91 10.28
C GLU A 211 -3.38 -15.68 9.18
N ILE A 212 -2.95 -15.01 8.11
CA ILE A 212 -2.14 -15.60 7.04
C ILE A 212 -0.83 -16.15 7.60
N CYS A 213 -0.10 -15.38 8.42
CA CYS A 213 1.13 -15.83 9.06
C CYS A 213 0.87 -17.06 9.95
N ARG A 214 -0.23 -17.06 10.70
CA ARG A 214 -0.56 -18.17 11.60
C ARG A 214 -0.93 -19.45 10.86
N ARG A 215 -1.76 -19.34 9.83
CA ARG A 215 -2.29 -20.50 9.09
C ARG A 215 -1.32 -21.02 8.03
N ASN A 216 -0.75 -20.14 7.22
CA ASN A 216 0.07 -20.54 6.08
C ASN A 216 1.53 -20.78 6.47
N LEU A 217 2.10 -19.90 7.32
CA LEU A 217 3.50 -19.99 7.77
C LEU A 217 3.68 -20.83 9.04
N ASN A 218 2.59 -21.32 9.66
CA ASN A 218 2.58 -22.10 10.90
C ASN A 218 3.25 -21.36 12.09
N ILE A 219 3.15 -20.03 12.16
CA ILE A 219 3.70 -19.24 13.26
C ILE A 219 2.62 -19.03 14.33
N GLU A 220 2.80 -19.57 15.54
CA GLU A 220 1.79 -19.45 16.59
C GLU A 220 1.53 -18.00 17.04
N ARG A 221 2.60 -17.20 17.14
CA ARG A 221 2.56 -15.78 17.55
C ARG A 221 3.40 -14.92 16.60
N PRO A 222 2.84 -14.50 15.46
CA PRO A 222 3.50 -13.57 14.54
C PRO A 222 3.92 -12.27 15.24
N THR A 223 5.15 -11.82 14.96
CA THR A 223 5.69 -10.51 15.39
C THR A 223 5.58 -9.49 14.26
N TYR A 224 5.73 -8.19 14.56
CA TYR A 224 5.76 -7.14 13.53
C TYR A 224 6.85 -7.36 12.48
N SER A 225 7.98 -7.99 12.83
CA SER A 225 8.99 -8.37 11.84
C SER A 225 8.46 -9.38 10.81
N ASN A 226 7.67 -10.37 11.25
CA ASN A 226 7.05 -11.34 10.34
C ASN A 226 6.00 -10.68 9.44
N LEU A 227 5.15 -9.82 10.02
CA LEU A 227 4.13 -9.06 9.27
C LEU A 227 4.79 -8.17 8.21
N ASN A 228 5.77 -7.35 8.61
CA ASN A 228 6.46 -6.41 7.73
C ASN A 228 7.23 -7.12 6.61
N ARG A 229 7.76 -8.33 6.83
CA ARG A 229 8.38 -9.13 5.77
C ARG A 229 7.37 -9.61 4.73
N LEU A 230 6.15 -9.97 5.14
CA LEU A 230 5.09 -10.33 4.19
C LEU A 230 4.63 -9.08 3.42
N ILE A 231 4.44 -7.96 4.10
CA ILE A 231 4.12 -6.67 3.46
C ILE A 231 5.19 -6.27 2.46
N ALA A 232 6.47 -6.39 2.82
CA ALA A 232 7.59 -6.07 1.92
C ALA A 232 7.56 -6.89 0.63
N GLN A 233 7.17 -8.17 0.67
CA GLN A 233 7.03 -9.00 -0.52
C GLN A 233 5.90 -8.53 -1.46
N ILE A 234 4.81 -8.05 -0.87
CA ILE A 234 3.66 -7.51 -1.60
C ILE A 234 4.04 -6.18 -2.24
N VAL A 235 4.58 -5.25 -1.44
CA VAL A 235 5.08 -3.95 -1.92
C VAL A 235 6.11 -4.16 -3.02
N SER A 236 7.03 -5.12 -2.84
CA SER A 236 8.00 -5.48 -3.87
C SER A 236 7.36 -5.99 -5.15
N SER A 237 6.26 -6.75 -5.06
CA SER A 237 5.54 -7.24 -6.24
C SER A 237 4.81 -6.13 -6.98
N ILE A 238 4.30 -5.13 -6.26
CA ILE A 238 3.62 -3.95 -6.83
C ILE A 238 4.65 -3.02 -7.50
N THR A 239 5.78 -2.77 -6.84
CA THR A 239 6.84 -1.88 -7.36
C THR A 239 7.79 -2.59 -8.33
N ALA A 240 7.67 -3.90 -8.52
CA ALA A 240 8.55 -4.66 -9.40
C ALA A 240 8.48 -4.17 -10.85
N SER A 241 7.32 -3.71 -11.33
CA SER A 241 7.16 -3.16 -12.68
C SER A 241 7.92 -1.85 -12.90
N LEU A 242 8.27 -1.15 -11.82
CA LEU A 242 9.01 0.12 -11.87
C LEU A 242 10.52 -0.10 -11.75
N ARG A 243 10.94 -1.22 -11.12
CA ARG A 243 12.35 -1.53 -10.81
C ARG A 243 12.99 -2.48 -11.81
N PHE A 244 12.19 -3.33 -12.45
CA PHE A 244 12.65 -4.32 -13.40
C PHE A 244 12.00 -4.11 -14.75
N ASP A 245 12.75 -4.45 -15.80
CA ASP A 245 12.15 -4.56 -17.12
C ASP A 245 11.39 -5.89 -17.23
N GLY A 246 10.07 -5.81 -17.41
CA GLY A 246 9.16 -6.93 -17.60
C GLY A 246 8.62 -6.98 -19.02
N ALA A 247 8.05 -8.13 -19.40
CA ALA A 247 7.41 -8.30 -20.70
C ALA A 247 6.15 -7.42 -20.85
N LEU A 248 5.55 -7.04 -19.72
CA LEU A 248 4.39 -6.17 -19.65
C LEU A 248 4.51 -5.33 -18.37
N ASN A 249 5.06 -4.12 -18.50
CA ASN A 249 5.27 -3.19 -17.40
C ASN A 249 4.02 -2.34 -17.18
N VAL A 250 3.70 -2.11 -15.90
CA VAL A 250 2.65 -1.20 -15.47
C VAL A 250 3.29 0.03 -14.84
N ASP A 251 2.99 1.21 -15.38
CA ASP A 251 3.44 2.50 -14.86
C ASP A 251 2.62 2.98 -13.65
N LEU A 252 3.16 3.92 -12.85
CA LEU A 252 2.42 4.55 -11.73
C LEU A 252 1.10 5.18 -12.19
N ASN A 253 1.12 5.95 -13.28
CA ASN A 253 -0.09 6.52 -13.88
C ASN A 253 -1.07 5.45 -14.39
N GLU A 254 -0.54 4.29 -14.78
CA GLU A 254 -1.36 3.17 -15.24
C GLU A 254 -2.04 2.45 -14.07
N PHE A 255 -1.51 2.49 -12.84
CA PHE A 255 -2.26 2.00 -11.68
C PHE A 255 -3.55 2.80 -11.48
N GLN A 256 -3.48 4.13 -11.54
CA GLN A 256 -4.67 4.99 -11.48
C GLN A 256 -5.64 4.66 -12.62
N THR A 257 -5.16 4.66 -13.86
CA THR A 257 -6.02 4.44 -15.04
C THR A 257 -6.64 3.03 -15.07
N ASN A 258 -5.93 2.02 -14.56
CA ASN A 258 -6.38 0.63 -14.60
C ASN A 258 -7.21 0.21 -13.38
N LEU A 259 -6.95 0.76 -12.19
CA LEU A 259 -7.59 0.33 -10.95
C LEU A 259 -8.63 1.32 -10.42
N VAL A 260 -8.56 2.59 -10.81
CA VAL A 260 -9.38 3.65 -10.21
C VAL A 260 -10.36 4.19 -11.25
N PRO A 261 -11.59 3.64 -11.34
CA PRO A 261 -12.59 4.11 -12.28
C PRO A 261 -13.16 5.48 -11.88
N TYR A 262 -13.29 5.73 -10.57
CA TYR A 262 -13.79 6.96 -9.99
C TYR A 262 -12.77 7.52 -9.00
N PRO A 263 -12.47 8.83 -9.01
CA PRO A 263 -11.42 9.41 -8.16
C PRO A 263 -11.57 9.12 -6.66
N ARG A 264 -12.79 9.05 -6.12
CA ARG A 264 -13.05 8.74 -4.70
C ARG A 264 -12.90 7.24 -4.38
N ILE A 265 -13.05 6.37 -5.37
CA ILE A 265 -13.04 4.90 -5.21
C ILE A 265 -11.65 4.38 -5.61
N HIS A 266 -10.64 4.76 -4.84
CA HIS A 266 -9.24 4.49 -5.15
C HIS A 266 -8.56 3.52 -4.18
N PHE A 267 -9.33 2.64 -3.53
CA PHE A 267 -8.84 1.68 -2.53
C PHE A 267 -8.83 0.24 -3.07
N PRO A 268 -7.85 -0.16 -3.89
CA PRO A 268 -7.75 -1.53 -4.37
C PRO A 268 -7.37 -2.49 -3.24
N LEU A 269 -8.07 -3.63 -3.21
CA LEU A 269 -7.73 -4.78 -2.39
C LEU A 269 -6.48 -5.46 -2.93
N VAL A 270 -5.56 -5.81 -2.04
CA VAL A 270 -4.35 -6.57 -2.39
C VAL A 270 -4.50 -8.02 -1.97
N THR A 271 -4.09 -8.95 -2.83
CA THR A 271 -4.02 -10.38 -2.55
C THR A 271 -2.72 -10.96 -3.09
N TYR A 272 -2.07 -11.83 -2.33
CA TYR A 272 -0.78 -12.40 -2.73
C TYR A 272 -0.78 -13.93 -2.61
N ALA A 273 -0.27 -14.59 -3.65
CA ALA A 273 -0.13 -16.04 -3.67
C ALA A 273 1.13 -16.46 -4.46
N PRO A 274 1.80 -17.57 -4.09
CA PRO A 274 1.53 -18.41 -2.92
C PRO A 274 2.24 -17.89 -1.66
N ILE A 275 1.64 -18.12 -0.49
CA ILE A 275 2.26 -17.86 0.82
C ILE A 275 2.51 -19.21 1.46
N VAL A 276 3.77 -19.65 1.45
CA VAL A 276 4.17 -20.99 1.92
C VAL A 276 5.38 -20.94 2.84
N SER A 277 5.35 -21.80 3.87
CA SER A 277 6.48 -22.01 4.77
C SER A 277 7.59 -22.81 4.09
N LYS A 278 8.83 -22.64 4.57
CA LYS A 278 10.02 -23.37 4.09
C LYS A 278 9.87 -24.90 4.13
N GLU A 279 9.12 -25.42 5.10
CA GLU A 279 8.89 -26.86 5.27
C GLU A 279 7.93 -27.42 4.21
N LYS A 280 6.85 -26.68 3.89
CA LYS A 280 5.83 -27.12 2.93
C LYS A 280 6.28 -26.98 1.47
N ALA A 281 7.21 -26.07 1.19
CA ALA A 281 7.62 -25.75 -0.17
C ALA A 281 8.33 -26.89 -0.95
N PHE A 282 8.87 -27.91 -0.26
CA PHE A 282 9.47 -29.06 -0.93
C PHE A 282 8.43 -30.04 -1.49
N HIS A 283 7.20 -30.00 -0.99
CA HIS A 283 6.17 -30.98 -1.30
C HIS A 283 5.20 -30.52 -2.39
N GLU A 284 5.07 -29.22 -2.62
CA GLU A 284 4.07 -28.64 -3.53
C GLU A 284 4.73 -27.85 -4.66
N LYS A 285 4.39 -28.20 -5.91
CA LYS A 285 4.68 -27.37 -7.08
C LYS A 285 3.43 -26.62 -7.45
N PHE A 286 3.48 -25.29 -7.39
CA PHE A 286 2.36 -24.46 -7.79
C PHE A 286 2.43 -24.15 -9.29
N SER A 287 1.39 -24.53 -10.02
CA SER A 287 1.16 -24.11 -11.41
C SER A 287 0.61 -22.68 -11.48
N VAL A 288 0.68 -22.04 -12.65
CA VAL A 288 0.09 -20.70 -12.86
C VAL A 288 -1.42 -20.72 -12.54
N GLY A 289 -2.14 -21.77 -12.95
CA GLY A 289 -3.57 -21.86 -12.69
C GLY A 289 -3.92 -21.96 -11.20
N GLU A 290 -3.12 -22.68 -10.40
CA GLU A 290 -3.35 -22.81 -8.95
C GLU A 290 -3.10 -21.49 -8.23
N ILE A 291 -1.98 -20.81 -8.52
CA ILE A 291 -1.68 -19.52 -7.87
C ILE A 291 -2.70 -18.45 -8.25
N THR A 292 -3.18 -18.44 -9.50
CA THR A 292 -4.21 -17.47 -9.90
C THR A 292 -5.54 -17.77 -9.23
N ASN A 293 -5.91 -19.05 -9.07
CA ASN A 293 -7.12 -19.42 -8.34
C ASN A 293 -7.02 -19.03 -6.85
N ALA A 294 -5.85 -19.21 -6.24
CA ALA A 294 -5.59 -18.84 -4.86
C ALA A 294 -5.76 -17.33 -4.61
N CYS A 295 -5.56 -16.47 -5.62
CA CYS A 295 -5.83 -15.03 -5.50
C CYS A 295 -7.32 -14.70 -5.31
N PHE A 296 -8.23 -15.56 -5.75
CA PHE A 296 -9.67 -15.34 -5.59
C PHE A 296 -10.22 -16.02 -4.34
N GLU A 297 -9.36 -16.63 -3.51
CA GLU A 297 -9.78 -17.19 -2.24
C GLU A 297 -9.68 -16.11 -1.14
N PRO A 298 -10.72 -15.94 -0.31
CA PRO A 298 -10.74 -14.91 0.74
C PRO A 298 -9.62 -15.08 1.75
N VAL A 299 -9.10 -16.30 1.87
CA VAL A 299 -8.04 -16.70 2.78
C VAL A 299 -6.71 -16.01 2.52
N ASN A 300 -6.45 -15.55 1.29
CA ASN A 300 -5.17 -14.93 0.91
C ASN A 300 -5.26 -13.40 0.78
N GLN A 301 -6.43 -12.82 1.07
CA GLN A 301 -6.67 -11.39 0.97
C GLN A 301 -5.99 -10.64 2.12
N MET A 302 -5.49 -9.44 1.81
CA MET A 302 -4.80 -8.59 2.77
C MET A 302 -5.74 -7.67 3.55
N VAL A 303 -7.03 -7.66 3.20
CA VAL A 303 -8.08 -6.99 3.98
C VAL A 303 -9.21 -7.98 4.16
N LYS A 304 -9.74 -8.08 5.37
CA LYS A 304 -10.91 -8.92 5.64
C LYS A 304 -12.16 -8.29 5.03
N CYS A 305 -12.61 -8.83 3.90
CA CYS A 305 -13.89 -8.50 3.29
C CYS A 305 -14.48 -9.72 2.58
N ASP A 306 -15.81 -9.81 2.55
CA ASP A 306 -16.49 -10.85 1.78
C ASP A 306 -16.65 -10.44 0.31
N ILE A 307 -15.71 -10.89 -0.53
CA ILE A 307 -15.77 -10.65 -1.98
C ILE A 307 -16.99 -11.27 -2.68
N SER A 308 -17.69 -12.22 -2.06
CA SER A 308 -18.87 -12.84 -2.67
C SER A 308 -20.09 -11.91 -2.70
N GLN A 309 -20.10 -10.90 -1.83
CA GLN A 309 -21.15 -9.88 -1.76
C GLN A 309 -20.78 -8.61 -2.55
N GLY A 310 -19.53 -8.51 -3.01
CA GLY A 310 -19.04 -7.37 -3.77
C GLY A 310 -19.00 -7.63 -5.28
N LYS A 311 -18.88 -6.54 -6.03
CA LYS A 311 -18.60 -6.57 -7.47
C LYS A 311 -17.19 -6.06 -7.73
N TYR A 312 -16.54 -6.63 -8.73
CA TYR A 312 -15.23 -6.19 -9.19
C TYR A 312 -15.38 -5.09 -10.24
N MET A 313 -14.69 -3.98 -10.03
CA MET A 313 -14.58 -2.89 -10.99
C MET A 313 -13.36 -3.09 -11.89
N ALA A 314 -12.24 -3.47 -11.29
CA ALA A 314 -10.98 -3.69 -11.97
C ALA A 314 -10.16 -4.77 -11.27
N CYS A 315 -9.36 -5.52 -12.02
CA CYS A 315 -8.47 -6.55 -11.51
C CYS A 315 -7.14 -6.53 -12.28
N CYS A 316 -6.03 -6.34 -11.60
CA CYS A 316 -4.69 -6.42 -12.16
C CYS A 316 -3.95 -7.60 -11.52
N LEU A 317 -3.39 -8.49 -12.34
CA LEU A 317 -2.61 -9.65 -11.92
C LEU A 317 -1.14 -9.42 -12.27
N LEU A 318 -0.32 -9.20 -11.25
CA LEU A 318 1.12 -8.96 -11.37
C LEU A 318 1.87 -10.27 -11.07
N TYR A 319 2.29 -10.96 -12.12
CA TYR A 319 3.06 -12.20 -12.02
C TYR A 319 4.56 -11.93 -11.94
N ARG A 320 5.25 -12.75 -11.13
CA ARG A 320 6.70 -12.76 -11.02
C ARG A 320 7.27 -14.17 -11.15
N GLY A 321 8.37 -14.31 -11.86
CA GLY A 321 9.15 -15.56 -12.01
C GLY A 321 8.86 -16.32 -13.30
N ASP A 322 8.96 -17.65 -13.22
CA ASP A 322 8.76 -18.54 -14.38
C ASP A 322 7.28 -18.66 -14.75
N VAL A 323 6.79 -17.68 -15.54
CA VAL A 323 5.39 -17.56 -15.94
C VAL A 323 5.28 -17.38 -17.45
N VAL A 324 4.61 -18.34 -18.09
CA VAL A 324 4.35 -18.31 -19.53
C VAL A 324 3.04 -17.55 -19.79
N PRO A 325 3.03 -16.51 -20.65
CA PRO A 325 1.83 -15.69 -20.92
C PRO A 325 0.62 -16.51 -21.37
N LYS A 326 0.85 -17.59 -22.14
CA LYS A 326 -0.21 -18.51 -22.61
C LYS A 326 -0.98 -19.17 -21.45
N ASP A 327 -0.27 -19.55 -20.39
CA ASP A 327 -0.87 -20.21 -19.23
C ASP A 327 -1.64 -19.20 -18.36
N VAL A 328 -1.17 -17.94 -18.31
CA VAL A 328 -1.90 -16.84 -17.67
C VAL A 328 -3.23 -16.60 -18.37
N SER A 329 -3.23 -16.46 -19.70
CA SER A 329 -4.48 -16.25 -20.46
C SER A 329 -5.46 -17.41 -20.26
N ARG A 330 -4.99 -18.67 -20.26
CA ARG A 330 -5.83 -19.85 -19.98
C ARG A 330 -6.44 -19.81 -18.57
N SER A 331 -5.63 -19.41 -17.58
CA SER A 331 -6.06 -19.33 -16.19
C SER A 331 -7.13 -18.25 -16.00
N ILE A 332 -6.94 -17.08 -16.62
CA ILE A 332 -7.92 -15.99 -16.61
C ILE A 332 -9.23 -16.42 -17.29
N THR A 333 -9.18 -17.09 -18.45
CA THR A 333 -10.40 -17.61 -19.10
C THR A 333 -11.15 -18.57 -18.18
N THR A 334 -10.44 -19.43 -17.46
CA THR A 334 -11.06 -20.37 -16.50
C THR A 334 -11.73 -19.62 -15.35
N ILE A 335 -11.06 -18.59 -14.81
CA ILE A 335 -11.58 -17.76 -13.73
C ILE A 335 -12.82 -16.99 -14.17
N LYS A 336 -12.82 -16.43 -15.39
CA LYS A 336 -13.99 -15.75 -15.97
C LYS A 336 -15.22 -16.64 -16.12
N THR A 337 -15.07 -17.97 -16.21
CA THR A 337 -16.22 -18.89 -16.25
C THR A 337 -16.83 -19.17 -14.88
N LYS A 338 -16.15 -18.80 -13.78
CA LYS A 338 -16.67 -19.00 -12.43
C LYS A 338 -17.73 -17.94 -12.12
N ARG A 339 -18.93 -18.40 -11.76
CA ARG A 339 -20.07 -17.53 -11.39
C ARG A 339 -19.87 -16.73 -10.10
N THR A 340 -18.87 -17.08 -9.29
CA THR A 340 -18.56 -16.42 -8.02
C THR A 340 -17.89 -15.06 -8.21
N ILE A 341 -17.36 -14.76 -9.40
CA ILE A 341 -16.66 -13.51 -9.68
C ILE A 341 -17.57 -12.66 -10.55
N GLN A 342 -18.22 -11.68 -9.93
CA GLN A 342 -19.11 -10.75 -10.60
C GLN A 342 -18.37 -9.45 -10.88
N PHE A 343 -18.34 -9.03 -12.14
CA PHE A 343 -17.88 -7.71 -12.53
C PHE A 343 -19.06 -6.76 -12.66
N VAL A 344 -18.82 -5.47 -12.50
CA VAL A 344 -19.78 -4.42 -12.83
C VAL A 344 -20.13 -4.42 -14.33
N ASP A 345 -21.39 -4.08 -14.65
CA ASP A 345 -21.95 -4.16 -16.02
C ASP A 345 -21.12 -3.39 -17.06
N TRP A 346 -20.62 -2.22 -16.67
CA TRP A 346 -19.86 -1.32 -17.53
C TRP A 346 -18.38 -1.73 -17.70
N CYS A 347 -17.90 -2.74 -16.97
CA CYS A 347 -16.53 -3.28 -17.08
C CYS A 347 -16.51 -4.81 -17.25
N PRO A 348 -17.01 -5.37 -18.37
CA PRO A 348 -17.16 -6.81 -18.55
C PRO A 348 -15.82 -7.57 -18.74
N THR A 349 -14.70 -6.88 -18.94
CA THR A 349 -13.37 -7.52 -19.15
C THR A 349 -12.22 -6.85 -18.40
N GLY A 350 -12.43 -6.51 -17.13
CA GLY A 350 -11.48 -5.74 -16.30
C GLY A 350 -10.18 -6.43 -15.85
N PHE A 351 -9.66 -7.43 -16.56
CA PHE A 351 -8.40 -8.09 -16.21
C PHE A 351 -7.20 -7.46 -16.93
N LYS A 352 -6.27 -6.91 -16.15
CA LYS A 352 -4.94 -6.49 -16.59
C LYS A 352 -3.91 -7.48 -16.08
N VAL A 353 -2.85 -7.67 -16.85
CA VAL A 353 -1.77 -8.62 -16.53
C VAL A 353 -0.47 -7.84 -16.56
N GLY A 354 0.42 -8.08 -15.60
CA GLY A 354 1.82 -7.71 -15.63
C GLY A 354 2.66 -8.96 -15.46
N ILE A 355 3.75 -9.11 -16.21
CA ILE A 355 4.64 -10.28 -16.10
C ILE A 355 6.08 -9.81 -16.00
N ASN A 356 6.71 -10.15 -14.88
CA ASN A 356 8.14 -9.99 -14.67
C ASN A 356 8.80 -11.38 -14.59
N ASN A 357 9.85 -11.58 -15.39
CA ASN A 357 10.56 -12.86 -15.48
C ASN A 357 11.46 -13.14 -14.28
N GLN A 358 11.76 -12.14 -13.45
CA GLN A 358 12.59 -12.34 -12.26
C GLN A 358 11.82 -13.06 -11.15
N PRO A 359 12.38 -14.13 -10.58
CA PRO A 359 11.74 -14.85 -9.49
C PRO A 359 11.64 -13.95 -8.23
N PRO A 360 10.63 -14.17 -7.37
CA PRO A 360 10.55 -13.51 -6.08
C PRO A 360 11.78 -13.83 -5.22
N THR A 361 12.42 -12.80 -4.67
CA THR A 361 13.53 -12.98 -3.73
C THR A 361 12.98 -13.04 -2.32
N VAL A 362 13.55 -13.90 -1.47
CA VAL A 362 13.19 -13.99 -0.06
C VAL A 362 14.36 -13.53 0.81
N VAL A 363 14.03 -12.85 1.90
CA VAL A 363 15.02 -12.39 2.88
C VAL A 363 15.67 -13.60 3.57
N PRO A 364 17.01 -13.68 3.65
CA PRO A 364 17.69 -14.69 4.44
C PRO A 364 17.19 -14.69 5.90
N GLY A 365 16.81 -15.86 6.42
CA GLY A 365 16.18 -15.95 7.75
C GLY A 365 14.71 -15.51 7.81
N GLY A 366 14.08 -15.21 6.68
CA GLY A 366 12.62 -15.01 6.59
C GLY A 366 11.82 -16.31 6.68
N ASP A 367 10.51 -16.21 6.88
CA ASP A 367 9.64 -17.37 7.09
C ASP A 367 9.11 -17.98 5.78
N LEU A 368 9.15 -17.18 4.71
CA LEU A 368 8.72 -17.56 3.37
C LEU A 368 9.73 -18.47 2.68
N ALA A 369 9.21 -19.45 1.94
CA ALA A 369 10.02 -20.29 1.08
C ALA A 369 10.38 -19.61 -0.23
N LYS A 370 11.49 -20.03 -0.84
CA LYS A 370 11.81 -19.66 -2.21
C LYS A 370 10.82 -20.31 -3.16
N VAL A 371 10.10 -19.50 -3.92
CA VAL A 371 9.14 -19.96 -4.93
C VAL A 371 9.61 -19.56 -6.32
N GLN A 372 9.33 -20.40 -7.31
CA GLN A 372 9.70 -20.12 -8.71
C GLN A 372 8.79 -19.08 -9.36
N ARG A 373 7.56 -18.95 -8.85
CA ARG A 373 6.53 -18.08 -9.38
C ARG A 373 5.65 -17.56 -8.25
N ALA A 374 5.21 -16.31 -8.36
CA ALA A 374 4.21 -15.71 -7.49
C ALA A 374 3.33 -14.75 -8.29
N VAL A 375 2.20 -14.39 -7.70
CA VAL A 375 1.23 -13.45 -8.26
C VAL A 375 0.72 -12.54 -7.15
N CYS A 376 0.72 -11.25 -7.45
CA CYS A 376 0.06 -10.23 -6.65
C CYS A 376 -1.16 -9.74 -7.44
N MET A 377 -2.35 -9.94 -6.90
CA MET A 377 -3.59 -9.43 -7.45
C MET A 377 -3.93 -8.11 -6.77
N LEU A 378 -4.19 -7.09 -7.58
CA LEU A 378 -4.75 -5.82 -7.16
C LEU A 378 -6.15 -5.73 -7.73
N SER A 379 -7.17 -5.72 -6.88
CA SER A 379 -8.56 -5.71 -7.34
C SER A 379 -9.33 -4.61 -6.67
N ASN A 380 -9.91 -3.71 -7.46
CA ASN A 380 -10.86 -2.74 -6.94
C ASN A 380 -12.25 -3.39 -6.89
N THR A 381 -12.77 -3.55 -5.68
CA THR A 381 -14.02 -4.25 -5.40
C THR A 381 -14.86 -3.45 -4.40
N THR A 382 -16.18 -3.45 -4.59
CA THR A 382 -17.11 -2.81 -3.64
C THR A 382 -17.13 -3.49 -2.27
N ALA A 383 -16.62 -4.73 -2.15
CA ALA A 383 -16.53 -5.43 -0.87
C ALA A 383 -15.69 -4.69 0.18
N ILE A 384 -14.78 -3.80 -0.24
CA ILE A 384 -13.97 -3.02 0.70
C ILE A 384 -14.80 -2.03 1.54
N ALA A 385 -16.03 -1.69 1.10
CA ALA A 385 -16.98 -0.89 1.87
C ALA A 385 -17.26 -1.49 3.26
N GLU A 386 -17.21 -2.82 3.41
CA GLU A 386 -17.38 -3.47 4.70
C GLU A 386 -16.28 -3.05 5.71
N ALA A 387 -15.06 -2.81 5.23
CA ALA A 387 -13.97 -2.34 6.09
C ALA A 387 -14.20 -0.91 6.58
N TRP A 388 -14.80 -0.06 5.75
CA TRP A 388 -15.20 1.30 6.13
C TRP A 388 -16.35 1.27 7.14
N ALA A 389 -17.39 0.48 6.88
CA ALA A 389 -18.54 0.33 7.78
C ALA A 389 -18.15 -0.15 9.19
N ARG A 390 -17.18 -1.06 9.30
CA ARG A 390 -16.66 -1.51 10.60
C ARG A 390 -15.94 -0.40 11.37
N LEU A 391 -15.28 0.50 10.65
CA LEU A 391 -14.54 1.62 11.22
C LEU A 391 -15.50 2.72 11.67
N ASP A 392 -16.45 3.07 10.80
CA ASP A 392 -17.52 4.03 11.05
C ASP A 392 -18.37 3.61 12.26
N HIS A 393 -18.73 2.34 12.36
CA HIS A 393 -19.47 1.83 13.52
C HIS A 393 -18.72 2.07 14.85
N LYS A 394 -17.41 1.86 14.87
CA LYS A 394 -16.59 2.09 16.08
C LYS A 394 -16.46 3.58 16.38
N PHE A 395 -16.29 4.40 15.35
CA PHE A 395 -16.26 5.84 15.48
C PHE A 395 -17.57 6.33 16.11
N ASP A 396 -18.72 5.92 15.57
CA ASP A 396 -20.05 6.35 16.02
C ASP A 396 -20.28 5.99 17.51
N GLN A 397 -19.87 4.79 17.92
CA GLN A 397 -19.96 4.37 19.33
C GLN A 397 -19.15 5.26 20.29
N MET A 398 -17.96 5.70 19.88
CA MET A 398 -17.11 6.55 20.71
C MET A 398 -17.58 8.02 20.66
N TYR A 399 -17.92 8.52 19.47
CA TYR A 399 -18.30 9.90 19.23
C TYR A 399 -19.66 10.24 19.84
N ALA A 400 -20.60 9.29 19.86
CA ALA A 400 -21.89 9.45 20.54
C ALA A 400 -21.75 9.81 22.03
N LYS A 401 -20.66 9.37 22.68
CA LYS A 401 -20.34 9.71 24.07
C LYS A 401 -19.32 10.84 24.21
N ARG A 402 -18.86 11.41 23.09
CA ARG A 402 -17.73 12.35 23.01
C ARG A 402 -16.49 11.85 23.76
N ALA A 403 -16.28 10.54 23.73
CA ALA A 403 -15.13 9.93 24.38
C ALA A 403 -13.85 10.39 23.68
N PHE A 404 -12.83 10.78 24.45
CA PHE A 404 -11.51 11.23 23.97
C PHE A 404 -11.45 12.47 23.07
N VAL A 405 -12.58 13.08 22.68
CA VAL A 405 -12.65 14.26 21.79
C VAL A 405 -11.84 15.46 22.33
N HIS A 406 -11.84 15.66 23.65
CA HIS A 406 -11.11 16.76 24.29
C HIS A 406 -9.59 16.74 24.04
N TRP A 407 -8.99 15.57 23.77
CA TRP A 407 -7.58 15.48 23.41
C TRP A 407 -7.28 16.07 22.04
N TYR A 408 -8.22 15.99 21.11
CA TYR A 408 -8.08 16.54 19.76
C TYR A 408 -8.34 18.04 19.76
N VAL A 409 -9.43 18.46 20.42
CA VAL A 409 -9.79 19.89 20.55
C VAL A 409 -8.73 20.67 21.34
N GLY A 410 -8.13 20.05 22.35
CA GLY A 410 -7.03 20.65 23.12
C GLY A 410 -5.76 20.92 22.31
N GLU A 411 -5.61 20.29 21.14
CA GLU A 411 -4.47 20.43 20.24
C GLU A 411 -4.82 21.30 19.02
N GLY A 412 -5.90 22.09 19.10
CA GLY A 412 -6.23 23.11 18.11
C GLY A 412 -7.08 22.63 16.92
N MET A 413 -7.61 21.41 16.98
CA MET A 413 -8.59 20.90 16.03
C MET A 413 -10.01 21.36 16.41
N GLU A 414 -10.83 21.73 15.42
CA GLU A 414 -12.23 22.07 15.71
C GLU A 414 -13.09 20.80 15.87
N GLU A 415 -14.05 20.82 16.80
CA GLU A 415 -14.93 19.67 17.00
C GLU A 415 -15.81 19.38 15.77
N GLY A 416 -16.08 20.39 14.94
CA GLY A 416 -16.83 20.25 13.68
C GLY A 416 -16.17 19.29 12.69
N GLU A 417 -14.84 19.25 12.64
CA GLU A 417 -14.08 18.40 11.71
C GLU A 417 -14.38 16.90 11.89
N PHE A 418 -14.71 16.46 13.11
CA PHE A 418 -15.14 15.07 13.33
C PHE A 418 -16.41 14.71 12.58
N SER A 419 -17.35 15.67 12.52
CA SER A 419 -18.65 15.45 11.91
C SER A 419 -18.53 15.53 10.39
N GLU A 420 -17.75 16.50 9.88
CA GLU A 420 -17.43 16.62 8.46
C GLU A 420 -16.73 15.38 7.92
N ALA A 421 -15.70 14.88 8.63
CA ALA A 421 -14.98 13.68 8.22
C ALA A 421 -15.89 12.43 8.23
N ARG A 422 -16.80 12.34 9.21
CA ARG A 422 -17.77 11.23 9.29
C ARG A 422 -18.81 11.28 8.17
N ASP A 423 -19.29 12.47 7.81
CA ASP A 423 -20.24 12.68 6.73
C ASP A 423 -19.62 12.37 5.36
N ASP A 424 -18.34 12.71 5.16
CA ASP A 424 -17.60 12.38 3.94
C ASP A 424 -17.36 10.87 3.78
N LEU A 425 -17.07 10.16 4.89
CA LEU A 425 -16.99 8.69 4.85
C LEU A 425 -18.36 8.04 4.61
N ALA A 426 -19.45 8.59 5.17
CA ALA A 426 -20.81 8.13 4.84
C ALA A 426 -21.12 8.31 3.34
N ALA A 427 -20.69 9.42 2.75
CA ALA A 427 -20.81 9.65 1.31
C ALA A 427 -19.98 8.64 0.50
N LEU A 428 -18.77 8.32 0.96
CA LEU A 428 -17.93 7.29 0.33
C LEU A 428 -18.59 5.89 0.39
N GLU A 429 -19.21 5.50 1.51
CA GLU A 429 -19.97 4.25 1.61
C GLU A 429 -21.11 4.22 0.59
N LYS A 430 -21.85 5.33 0.46
CA LYS A 430 -22.90 5.47 -0.55
C LYS A 430 -22.37 5.37 -1.98
N ASP A 431 -21.21 5.95 -2.26
CA ASP A 431 -20.54 5.82 -3.57
C ASP A 431 -20.27 4.35 -3.91
N TYR A 432 -19.84 3.53 -2.94
CA TYR A 432 -19.65 2.09 -3.13
C TYR A 432 -20.97 1.33 -3.32
N GLU A 433 -22.03 1.71 -2.61
CA GLU A 433 -23.37 1.12 -2.77
C GLU A 433 -23.94 1.41 -4.17
N GLU A 434 -23.80 2.66 -4.66
CA GLU A 434 -24.26 3.08 -5.98
C GLU A 434 -23.52 2.34 -7.09
N VAL A 435 -22.21 2.14 -6.97
CA VAL A 435 -21.42 1.35 -7.94
C VAL A 435 -21.74 -0.15 -7.86
N GLY A 436 -22.16 -0.63 -6.68
CA GLY A 436 -22.61 -2.00 -6.46
C GLY A 436 -24.01 -2.29 -7.01
N ALA A 437 -24.86 -1.27 -7.16
CA ALA A 437 -26.18 -1.40 -7.75
C ALA A 437 -26.06 -1.76 -9.25
N ASP A 438 -26.81 -2.78 -9.69
CA ASP A 438 -26.92 -3.04 -11.12
C ASP A 438 -27.62 -1.88 -11.81
N SER A 439 -27.20 -1.60 -13.04
CA SER A 439 -27.98 -0.75 -13.94
C SER A 439 -29.36 -1.39 -14.05
N LEU A 440 -30.40 -0.81 -13.45
CA LEU A 440 -31.76 -1.27 -13.70
C LEU A 440 -31.93 -1.30 -15.23
N PRO A 441 -32.32 -2.43 -15.84
CA PRO A 441 -32.61 -2.41 -17.26
C PRO A 441 -33.77 -1.43 -17.46
N GLU A 442 -33.51 -0.31 -18.14
CA GLU A 442 -34.51 0.67 -18.60
C GLU A 442 -35.48 0.09 -19.66
N ASP A 443 -35.78 -1.22 -19.64
CA ASP A 443 -36.64 -1.89 -20.61
C ASP A 443 -37.69 -2.79 -19.94
N SER A 444 -38.42 -2.23 -18.96
CA SER A 444 -39.73 -2.78 -18.58
C SER A 444 -40.72 -1.73 -18.10
N GLU A 445 -40.76 -0.56 -18.74
CA GLU A 445 -41.94 0.31 -18.69
C GLU A 445 -42.50 0.52 -20.11
N GLY A 446 -43.63 -0.15 -20.40
CA GLY A 446 -44.58 0.36 -21.38
C GLY A 446 -44.60 -0.25 -22.78
N VAL A 447 -44.70 -1.58 -22.92
CA VAL A 447 -45.51 -2.12 -24.04
C VAL A 447 -46.92 -2.31 -23.53
N ASN A 448 -47.70 -1.22 -23.54
CA ASN A 448 -49.15 -1.32 -23.55
C ASN A 448 -49.54 -1.99 -24.87
N GLU A 449 -49.98 -3.23 -24.79
CA GLU A 449 -50.80 -3.85 -25.83
C GLU A 449 -52.13 -3.09 -25.92
N GLU A 450 -52.20 -2.13 -26.85
CA GLU A 450 -53.43 -1.78 -27.55
C GLU A 450 -53.13 -1.77 -29.05
N TYR A 451 -53.59 -2.80 -29.76
CA TYR A 451 -54.59 -2.73 -30.84
C TYR A 451 -54.78 -4.09 -31.52
#